data_AF-A0A8J6E744-F1
#
_entry.id   AF-A0A8J6E744-F1
#
_cell.length_a   1.000
_cell.length_b   1.000
_cell.length_c   1.000
_cell.angle_alpha   90.00
_cell.angle_beta   90.00
_cell.angle_gamma   90.00
#
_symmetry.space_group_name_H-M   'P 1'
#
loop_
_entity.id
_entity.type
_entity.pdbx_description
1 polymer ?
#
loop_
_entity_poly.entity_id
_entity_poly.type
_entity_poly.pdbx_seq_one_letter_code
_entity_poly.pdbx_strand_id
1 'polypeptide(L)'
;MTDVIECCREEQDMEIEAMQHIFESQIEVVDQSNLILRLVPDCNDKMYLEVKVFYPPEYPLNAQAELKVSEHRRVSSSFVEQMEMLIDERVVENADFGCTYVFAILQEILDAFFELATASNGSTYDEMMREEAMNAQLEQKEEVEEKPEEDIFEHGMLPGEPVTDAIFKRWWDQFVKEQNIDVSLEPVHAGKTGKQIFEEGDAEDEDEAA
;
A
#
# COMPACT_ATOMS: atom_id res chain seq x y z
N MET A 1 8.51 -3.93 -45.83
CA MET A 1 8.60 -3.00 -44.69
C MET A 1 7.26 -2.32 -44.46
N THR A 2 6.61 -1.77 -45.49
CA THR A 2 5.26 -1.16 -45.38
C THR A 2 4.21 -2.13 -44.82
N ASP A 3 4.19 -3.40 -45.27
CA ASP A 3 3.21 -4.40 -44.81
C ASP A 3 3.33 -4.77 -43.32
N VAL A 4 4.54 -4.68 -42.75
CA VAL A 4 4.77 -5.02 -41.32
C VAL A 4 4.26 -3.89 -40.43
N ILE A 5 4.51 -2.64 -40.83
CA ILE A 5 4.03 -1.46 -40.10
C ILE A 5 2.51 -1.35 -40.17
N GLU A 6 1.90 -1.70 -41.30
CA GLU A 6 0.45 -1.70 -41.44
C GLU A 6 -0.22 -2.77 -40.58
N CYS A 7 0.35 -3.98 -40.51
CA CYS A 7 -0.08 -5.04 -39.59
C CYS A 7 0.05 -4.61 -38.12
N CYS A 8 1.20 -4.05 -37.72
CA CYS A 8 1.42 -3.49 -36.38
C CYS A 8 0.37 -2.44 -36.01
N ARG A 9 0.02 -1.56 -36.95
CA ARG A 9 -0.97 -0.51 -36.74
C ARG A 9 -2.37 -1.09 -36.55
N GLU A 10 -2.76 -2.10 -37.34
CA GLU A 10 -4.05 -2.78 -37.16
C GLU A 10 -4.17 -3.43 -35.78
N GLU A 11 -3.11 -4.09 -35.30
CA GLU A 11 -3.06 -4.66 -33.95
C GLU A 11 -3.14 -3.58 -32.86
N GLN A 12 -2.42 -2.46 -33.03
CA GLN A 12 -2.50 -1.31 -32.13
C GLN A 12 -3.90 -0.73 -32.08
N ASP A 13 -4.52 -0.49 -33.24
CA ASP A 13 -5.87 0.06 -33.33
C ASP A 13 -6.91 -0.85 -32.64
N MET A 14 -6.78 -2.17 -32.80
CA MET A 14 -7.63 -3.15 -32.11
C MET A 14 -7.45 -3.12 -30.59
N GLU A 15 -6.20 -3.04 -30.09
CA GLU A 15 -5.93 -2.93 -28.65
C GLU A 15 -6.48 -1.61 -28.08
N ILE A 16 -6.28 -0.50 -28.79
CA ILE A 16 -6.80 0.83 -28.39
C ILE A 16 -8.33 0.81 -28.35
N GLU A 17 -8.99 0.27 -29.37
CA GLU A 17 -10.46 0.17 -29.41
C GLU A 17 -10.99 -0.67 -28.23
N ALA A 18 -10.35 -1.81 -27.96
CA ALA A 18 -10.71 -2.65 -26.82
C ALA A 18 -10.56 -1.90 -25.49
N MET A 19 -9.46 -1.17 -25.29
CA MET A 19 -9.24 -0.37 -24.09
C MET A 19 -10.22 0.78 -23.97
N GLN A 20 -10.60 1.44 -25.07
CA GLN A 20 -11.65 2.47 -25.06
C GLN A 20 -13.00 1.93 -24.57
N HIS A 21 -13.32 0.69 -24.90
CA HIS A 21 -14.53 0.03 -24.42
C HIS A 21 -14.46 -0.41 -22.95
N ILE A 22 -13.28 -0.81 -22.47
CA ILE A 22 -13.11 -1.28 -21.09
C ILE A 22 -12.99 -0.11 -20.13
N PHE A 23 -12.27 0.95 -20.52
CA PHE A 23 -11.92 2.10 -19.70
C PHE A 23 -12.65 3.38 -20.14
N GLU A 24 -13.93 3.28 -20.53
CA GLU A 24 -14.70 4.33 -21.22
C GLU A 24 -14.48 5.76 -20.70
N SER A 25 -14.53 5.96 -19.38
CA SER A 25 -14.38 7.29 -18.74
C SER A 25 -12.98 7.56 -18.19
N GLN A 26 -12.10 6.57 -18.29
CA GLN A 26 -10.78 6.53 -17.67
C GLN A 26 -9.64 6.66 -18.69
N ILE A 27 -9.94 6.58 -19.98
CA ILE A 27 -8.95 6.70 -21.06
C ILE A 27 -9.10 8.01 -21.82
N GLU A 28 -7.97 8.69 -22.02
CA GLU A 28 -7.83 9.84 -22.89
C GLU A 28 -6.87 9.48 -24.03
N VAL A 29 -7.39 9.50 -25.26
CA VAL A 29 -6.59 9.26 -26.46
C VAL A 29 -6.06 10.61 -26.95
N VAL A 30 -4.77 10.83 -26.74
CA VAL A 30 -4.10 12.08 -27.15
C VAL A 30 -3.83 12.06 -28.65
N ASP A 31 -3.30 10.93 -29.14
CA ASP A 31 -3.14 10.65 -30.55
C ASP A 31 -3.18 9.14 -30.84
N GLN A 32 -2.89 8.72 -32.07
CA GLN A 32 -2.94 7.31 -32.49
C GLN A 32 -1.85 6.43 -31.87
N SER A 33 -0.86 7.02 -31.20
CA SER A 33 0.26 6.32 -30.58
C SER A 33 0.38 6.62 -29.08
N ASN A 34 -0.36 7.58 -28.55
CA ASN A 34 -0.26 8.05 -27.17
C ASN A 34 -1.63 7.99 -26.50
N LEU A 35 -1.67 7.25 -25.40
CA LEU A 35 -2.82 7.14 -24.52
C LEU A 35 -2.46 7.58 -23.12
N ILE A 36 -3.43 8.13 -22.41
CA ILE A 36 -3.36 8.39 -20.98
C ILE A 36 -4.50 7.61 -20.33
N LEU A 37 -4.17 6.69 -19.43
CA LEU A 37 -5.14 5.90 -18.69
C LEU A 37 -5.10 6.27 -17.21
N ARG A 38 -6.25 6.65 -16.67
CA ARG A 38 -6.46 6.88 -15.25
C ARG A 38 -7.08 5.65 -14.61
N LEU A 39 -6.24 4.86 -13.96
CA LEU A 39 -6.65 3.68 -13.21
C LEU A 39 -7.22 4.12 -11.86
N VAL A 40 -8.46 3.72 -11.57
CA VAL A 40 -9.17 4.01 -10.32
C VAL A 40 -9.67 2.68 -9.75
N PRO A 41 -9.41 2.36 -8.47
CA PRO A 41 -9.89 1.13 -7.87
C PRO A 41 -11.37 1.28 -7.53
N ASP A 42 -12.18 0.25 -7.80
CA ASP A 42 -13.64 0.27 -7.58
C ASP A 42 -14.04 0.59 -6.13
N CYS A 43 -13.15 0.35 -5.17
CA CYS A 43 -13.39 0.56 -3.76
C CYS A 43 -13.01 1.97 -3.25
N ASN A 44 -12.33 2.81 -4.05
CA ASN A 44 -11.90 4.14 -3.62
C ASN A 44 -11.74 5.14 -4.78
N ASP A 45 -12.77 5.94 -5.02
CA ASP A 45 -12.84 6.98 -6.06
C ASP A 45 -11.85 8.15 -5.88
N LYS A 46 -11.20 8.24 -4.72
CA LYS A 46 -10.24 9.31 -4.40
C LYS A 46 -8.80 8.94 -4.71
N MET A 47 -8.54 7.66 -4.96
CA MET A 47 -7.22 7.13 -5.27
C MET A 47 -7.13 6.91 -6.79
N TYR A 48 -6.06 7.38 -7.41
CA TYR A 48 -5.83 7.08 -8.83
C TYR A 48 -4.35 6.97 -9.16
N LEU A 49 -4.07 6.22 -10.23
CA LEU A 49 -2.78 6.10 -10.88
C LEU A 49 -2.95 6.44 -12.37
N GLU A 50 -2.19 7.40 -12.88
CA GLU A 50 -2.25 7.82 -14.29
C GLU A 50 -1.06 7.25 -15.06
N VAL A 51 -1.34 6.32 -15.97
CA VAL A 51 -0.35 5.63 -16.81
C VAL A 51 -0.39 6.20 -18.22
N LYS A 52 0.75 6.68 -18.71
CA LYS A 52 0.93 7.10 -20.10
C LYS A 52 1.49 5.94 -20.89
N VAL A 53 0.85 5.63 -22.01
CA VAL A 53 1.25 4.56 -22.92
C VAL A 53 1.65 5.20 -24.24
N PHE A 54 2.84 4.85 -24.73
CA PHE A 54 3.31 5.18 -26.06
C PHE A 54 3.54 3.90 -26.88
N TYR A 55 2.94 3.86 -28.06
CA TYR A 55 3.06 2.79 -29.04
C TYR A 55 4.02 3.17 -30.15
N PRO A 56 5.21 2.54 -30.22
CA PRO A 56 6.06 2.70 -31.38
C PRO A 56 5.42 2.09 -32.64
N PRO A 57 5.75 2.58 -33.85
CA PRO A 57 5.18 2.08 -35.10
C PRO A 57 5.43 0.59 -35.39
N GLU A 58 6.38 -0.02 -34.69
CA GLU A 58 6.77 -1.42 -34.88
C GLU A 58 6.26 -2.35 -33.75
N TYR A 59 5.54 -1.82 -32.75
CA TYR A 59 4.87 -2.64 -31.73
C TYR A 59 3.67 -3.38 -32.34
N PRO A 60 3.37 -4.62 -31.93
CA PRO A 60 4.06 -5.42 -30.91
C PRO A 60 5.20 -6.31 -31.43
N LEU A 61 5.58 -6.21 -32.71
CA LEU A 61 6.46 -7.19 -33.36
C LEU A 61 7.96 -6.92 -33.16
N ASN A 62 8.42 -5.69 -33.40
CA ASN A 62 9.86 -5.36 -33.36
C ASN A 62 10.21 -4.23 -32.38
N ALA A 63 9.22 -3.69 -31.66
CA ALA A 63 9.40 -2.66 -30.66
C ALA A 63 8.49 -2.88 -29.44
N GLN A 64 8.92 -2.35 -28.30
CA GLN A 64 8.21 -2.41 -27.03
C GLN A 64 7.34 -1.17 -26.84
N ALA A 65 6.16 -1.32 -26.25
CA ALA A 65 5.39 -0.16 -25.81
C ALA A 65 6.11 0.50 -24.62
N GLU A 66 6.09 1.84 -24.55
CA GLU A 66 6.59 2.55 -23.37
C GLU A 66 5.42 2.88 -22.45
N LEU A 67 5.42 2.35 -21.24
CA LEU A 67 4.42 2.64 -20.22
C LEU A 67 5.11 3.37 -19.07
N LYS A 68 4.55 4.50 -18.63
CA LYS A 68 5.10 5.28 -17.51
C LYS A 68 3.99 5.79 -16.61
N VAL A 69 4.20 5.68 -15.30
CA VAL A 69 3.36 6.37 -14.33
C VAL A 69 3.69 7.86 -14.40
N SER A 70 2.67 8.69 -14.57
CA SER A 70 2.85 10.14 -14.78
C SER A 70 2.31 10.98 -13.63
N GLU A 71 1.16 10.60 -13.10
CA GLU A 71 0.54 11.24 -11.94
C GLU A 71 -0.09 10.18 -11.04
N HIS A 72 -0.16 10.47 -9.74
CA HIS A 72 -0.84 9.60 -8.78
C HIS A 72 -1.46 10.44 -7.67
N ARG A 73 -2.54 9.94 -7.08
CA ARG A 73 -3.21 10.61 -5.95
C ARG A 73 -3.52 9.61 -4.86
N ARG A 74 -3.11 9.94 -3.63
CA ARG A 74 -3.28 9.09 -2.44
C ARG A 74 -2.65 7.70 -2.60
N VAL A 75 -1.57 7.63 -3.39
CA VAL A 75 -0.75 6.45 -3.60
C VAL A 75 0.65 6.77 -3.10
N SER A 76 1.27 5.89 -2.31
CA SER A 76 2.62 6.10 -1.81
C SER A 76 3.65 6.01 -2.94
N SER A 77 4.75 6.76 -2.83
CA SER A 77 5.84 6.67 -3.80
C SER A 77 6.42 5.26 -3.88
N SER A 78 6.49 4.53 -2.76
CA SER A 78 6.95 3.14 -2.71
C SER A 78 6.09 2.18 -3.54
N PHE A 79 4.78 2.43 -3.64
CA PHE A 79 3.91 1.63 -4.50
C PHE A 79 4.06 2.04 -5.96
N VAL A 80 4.21 3.33 -6.25
CA VAL A 80 4.49 3.81 -7.62
C VAL A 80 5.78 3.16 -8.16
N GLU A 81 6.85 3.16 -7.37
CA GLU A 81 8.11 2.49 -7.73
C GLU A 81 7.92 0.98 -8.00
N GLN A 82 7.10 0.31 -7.18
CA GLN A 82 6.77 -1.11 -7.41
C GLN A 82 6.00 -1.32 -8.71
N MET A 83 5.06 -0.43 -9.04
CA MET A 83 4.30 -0.51 -10.30
C MET A 83 5.19 -0.22 -11.51
N GLU A 84 6.10 0.74 -11.42
CA GLU A 84 7.09 1.00 -12.48
C GLU A 84 8.01 -0.20 -12.70
N MET A 85 8.49 -0.83 -11.63
CA MET A 85 9.26 -2.07 -11.73
C MET A 85 8.46 -3.22 -12.35
N LEU A 86 7.19 -3.39 -11.96
CA LEU A 86 6.29 -4.40 -12.53
C LEU A 86 6.06 -4.16 -14.02
N ILE A 87 5.86 -2.91 -14.43
CA ILE A 87 5.74 -2.53 -15.84
C ILE A 87 6.99 -2.94 -16.60
N ASP A 88 8.17 -2.55 -16.13
CA ASP A 88 9.43 -2.82 -16.81
C ASP A 88 9.68 -4.34 -16.95
N GLU A 89 9.41 -5.12 -15.89
CA GLU A 89 9.51 -6.57 -15.91
C GLU A 89 8.56 -7.18 -16.97
N ARG A 90 7.29 -6.78 -16.93
CA ARG A 90 6.27 -7.34 -17.84
C ARG A 90 6.44 -6.92 -19.28
N VAL A 91 6.93 -5.71 -19.55
CA VAL A 91 7.25 -5.28 -20.93
C VAL A 91 8.36 -6.17 -21.50
N VAL A 92 9.41 -6.43 -20.72
CA VAL A 92 10.53 -7.27 -21.17
C VAL A 92 10.08 -8.72 -21.38
N GLU A 93 9.30 -9.27 -20.46
CA GLU A 93 8.79 -10.64 -20.58
C GLU A 93 7.85 -10.82 -21.77
N ASN A 94 6.99 -9.83 -22.02
CA ASN A 94 5.97 -9.95 -23.07
C ASN A 94 6.44 -9.55 -24.47
N ALA A 95 7.57 -8.86 -24.58
CA ALA A 95 8.10 -8.39 -25.86
C ALA A 95 8.36 -9.52 -26.88
N ASP A 96 8.72 -10.71 -26.41
CA ASP A 96 9.10 -11.83 -27.29
C ASP A 96 7.91 -12.61 -27.87
N PHE A 97 6.69 -12.38 -27.39
CA PHE A 97 5.51 -13.11 -27.89
C PHE A 97 4.98 -12.58 -29.23
N GLY A 98 5.37 -11.35 -29.62
CA GLY A 98 4.94 -10.72 -30.87
C GLY A 98 3.43 -10.45 -30.95
N CYS A 99 2.76 -10.30 -29.80
CA CYS A 99 1.35 -9.94 -29.69
C CYS A 99 1.16 -8.77 -28.73
N THR A 100 -0.01 -8.13 -28.77
CA THR A 100 -0.32 -6.98 -27.91
C THR A 100 -0.41 -7.41 -26.43
N TYR A 101 0.17 -6.63 -25.53
CA TYR A 101 0.25 -6.96 -24.10
C TYR A 101 -0.03 -5.79 -23.16
N VAL A 102 -0.23 -4.56 -23.66
CA VAL A 102 -0.46 -3.38 -22.82
C VAL A 102 -1.67 -3.59 -21.93
N PHE A 103 -2.76 -4.12 -22.50
CA PHE A 103 -3.96 -4.40 -21.72
C PHE A 103 -3.70 -5.35 -20.54
N ALA A 104 -2.94 -6.42 -20.76
CA ALA A 104 -2.63 -7.40 -19.71
C ALA A 104 -1.83 -6.76 -18.56
N ILE A 105 -0.84 -5.94 -18.89
CA ILE A 105 -0.04 -5.20 -17.89
C ILE A 105 -0.94 -4.27 -17.09
N LEU A 106 -1.84 -3.54 -17.74
CA LEU A 106 -2.78 -2.64 -17.06
C LEU A 106 -3.73 -3.40 -16.12
N GLN A 107 -4.16 -4.61 -16.47
CA GLN A 107 -4.96 -5.45 -15.57
C GLN A 107 -4.17 -5.87 -14.33
N GLU A 108 -2.91 -6.29 -14.48
CA GLU A 108 -2.07 -6.64 -13.33
C GLU A 108 -1.85 -5.44 -12.39
N ILE A 109 -1.66 -4.24 -12.95
CA ILE A 109 -1.57 -3.00 -12.15
C ILE A 109 -2.87 -2.75 -11.41
N LEU A 110 -4.03 -2.91 -12.06
CA LEU A 110 -5.34 -2.72 -11.43
C LEU A 110 -5.58 -3.70 -10.28
N ASP A 111 -5.20 -4.96 -10.45
CA ASP A 111 -5.32 -6.00 -9.43
C ASP A 111 -4.44 -5.64 -8.20
N ALA A 112 -3.18 -5.29 -8.42
CA ALA A 112 -2.29 -4.84 -7.35
C ALA A 112 -2.81 -3.56 -6.66
N PHE A 113 -3.40 -2.66 -7.43
CA PHE A 113 -3.96 -1.42 -6.91
C PHE A 113 -5.22 -1.64 -6.08
N PHE A 114 -6.05 -2.61 -6.47
CA PHE A 114 -7.21 -3.05 -5.70
C PHE A 114 -6.78 -3.68 -4.36
N GLU A 115 -5.74 -4.50 -4.35
CA GLU A 115 -5.18 -5.07 -3.12
C GLU A 115 -4.68 -3.98 -2.18
N LEU A 116 -3.97 -2.97 -2.70
CA LEU A 116 -3.53 -1.83 -1.89
C LEU A 116 -4.73 -1.07 -1.31
N ALA A 117 -5.72 -0.75 -2.13
CA ALA A 117 -6.89 0.02 -1.71
C ALA A 117 -7.73 -0.73 -0.65
N THR A 118 -7.84 -2.06 -0.77
CA THR A 118 -8.55 -2.91 0.20
C THR A 118 -7.74 -3.13 1.48
N ALA A 119 -6.42 -3.29 1.39
CA ALA A 119 -5.53 -3.31 2.56
C ALA A 119 -5.57 -1.98 3.33
N SER A 120 -5.70 -0.85 2.62
CA SER A 120 -5.83 0.48 3.23
C SER A 120 -7.09 0.64 4.10
N ASN A 121 -8.17 -0.09 3.77
CA ASN A 121 -9.43 -0.04 4.53
C ASN A 121 -9.38 -0.79 5.87
N GLY A 122 -8.27 -1.47 6.17
CA GLY A 122 -8.03 -2.12 7.46
C GLY A 122 -6.57 -1.96 7.87
N SER A 123 -6.28 -0.96 8.72
CA SER A 123 -5.05 -0.78 9.50
C SER A 123 -3.95 0.11 8.90
N THR A 124 -3.60 0.03 7.61
CA THR A 124 -2.41 0.77 7.10
C THR A 124 -2.68 2.23 6.73
N TYR A 125 -3.88 2.57 6.22
CA TYR A 125 -4.22 3.97 5.92
C TYR A 125 -4.33 4.84 7.18
N ASP A 126 -4.88 4.26 8.26
CA ASP A 126 -5.05 4.94 9.53
C ASP A 126 -3.70 5.19 10.23
N GLU A 127 -2.73 4.30 10.01
CA GLU A 127 -1.36 4.43 10.50
C GLU A 127 -0.57 5.46 9.69
N MET A 128 -0.67 5.42 8.35
CA MET A 128 -0.01 6.38 7.45
C MET A 128 -0.59 7.80 7.57
N MET A 129 -1.91 7.95 7.74
CA MET A 129 -2.53 9.26 8.02
C MET A 129 -2.15 9.81 9.40
N ARG A 130 -1.88 8.94 10.39
CA ARG A 130 -1.31 9.37 11.67
C ARG A 130 0.15 9.80 11.52
N GLU A 131 0.93 9.08 10.73
CA GLU A 131 2.34 9.37 10.50
C GLU A 131 2.53 10.68 9.70
N GLU A 132 1.75 10.90 8.64
CA GLU A 132 1.73 12.17 7.89
C GLU A 132 1.22 13.33 8.75
N ALA A 133 0.19 13.13 9.57
CA ALA A 133 -0.29 14.16 10.50
C ALA A 133 0.72 14.47 11.62
N MET A 134 1.55 13.51 12.00
CA MET A 134 2.62 13.68 12.98
C MET A 134 3.84 14.39 12.36
N ASN A 135 4.24 14.02 11.15
CA ASN A 135 5.32 14.67 10.40
C ASN A 135 4.98 16.12 10.02
N ALA A 136 3.74 16.39 9.57
CA ALA A 136 3.31 17.76 9.29
C ALA A 136 3.26 18.66 10.55
N GLN A 137 3.08 18.08 11.74
CA GLN A 137 3.19 18.80 13.01
C GLN A 137 4.64 19.02 13.45
N LEU A 138 5.57 18.14 13.07
CA LEU A 138 7.00 18.28 13.30
C LEU A 138 7.61 19.35 12.37
N GLU A 139 7.27 19.34 11.09
CA GLU A 139 7.74 20.33 10.11
C GLU A 139 7.26 21.76 10.45
N GLN A 140 6.02 21.92 10.95
CA GLN A 140 5.54 23.21 11.45
C GLN A 140 6.25 23.69 12.73
N LYS A 141 6.86 22.78 13.49
CA LYS A 141 7.66 23.12 14.67
C LYS A 141 9.12 23.41 14.33
N GLU A 142 9.67 22.82 13.27
CA GLU A 142 11.07 23.02 12.86
C GLU A 142 11.32 24.36 12.15
N GLU A 143 10.31 25.02 11.57
CA GLU A 143 10.49 26.34 10.93
C GLU A 143 10.66 27.52 11.92
N VAL A 144 10.60 27.31 13.25
CA VAL A 144 10.60 28.40 14.25
C VAL A 144 11.83 28.46 15.17
N GLU A 145 12.72 27.47 15.19
CA GLU A 145 13.78 27.49 16.23
C GLU A 145 15.15 26.97 15.77
N GLU A 146 15.87 27.76 14.95
CA GLU A 146 17.33 27.70 14.91
C GLU A 146 17.92 28.34 16.18
N LYS A 147 18.35 27.53 17.16
CA LYS A 147 19.43 27.86 18.11
C LYS A 147 20.07 26.58 18.68
N PRO A 148 21.36 26.65 19.06
CA PRO A 148 22.22 25.47 19.14
C PRO A 148 22.04 24.67 20.43
N GLU A 149 22.32 23.38 20.26
CA GLU A 149 22.51 22.30 21.25
C GLU A 149 22.80 22.74 22.68
N GLU A 150 21.93 22.33 23.61
CA GLU A 150 22.28 21.84 24.94
C GLU A 150 21.10 20.99 25.49
N ASP A 151 21.45 19.91 26.19
CA ASP A 151 20.62 18.93 26.92
C ASP A 151 19.86 17.82 26.15
N ILE A 152 20.50 16.65 26.21
CA ILE A 152 20.00 15.32 25.88
C ILE A 152 19.18 14.82 27.07
N PHE A 153 18.02 14.19 26.79
CA PHE A 153 17.08 13.53 27.73
C PHE A 153 16.11 14.43 28.51
N GLU A 154 15.02 14.86 27.85
CA GLU A 154 13.69 14.95 28.49
C GLU A 154 12.58 14.91 27.41
N HIS A 155 12.45 13.78 26.71
CA HIS A 155 11.18 13.50 26.05
C HIS A 155 10.14 13.25 27.14
N GLY A 156 9.36 14.31 27.43
CA GLY A 156 8.18 14.24 28.27
C GLY A 156 7.20 13.21 27.72
N MET A 157 7.35 11.96 28.18
CA MET A 157 6.23 11.04 28.21
C MET A 157 5.14 11.74 29.00
N LEU A 158 4.05 12.12 28.33
CA LEU A 158 2.83 12.48 29.03
C LEU A 158 2.52 11.29 29.95
N PRO A 159 2.49 11.46 31.28
CA PRO A 159 2.13 10.37 32.15
C PRO A 159 0.67 10.04 31.80
N GLY A 160 0.47 8.91 31.12
CA GLY A 160 -0.87 8.36 30.93
C GLY A 160 -1.55 8.26 32.29
N GLU A 161 -2.88 8.39 32.33
CA GLU A 161 -3.61 8.22 33.58
C GLU A 161 -3.17 6.89 34.22
N PRO A 162 -2.67 6.90 35.47
CA PRO A 162 -2.20 5.68 36.09
C PRO A 162 -3.36 4.70 36.14
N VAL A 163 -3.14 3.48 35.64
CA VAL A 163 -4.14 2.42 35.69
C VAL A 163 -4.41 2.13 37.16
N THR A 164 -5.55 2.60 37.65
CA THR A 164 -6.04 2.27 39.00
C THR A 164 -6.81 0.96 38.93
N ASP A 165 -6.89 0.25 40.06
CA ASP A 165 -7.66 -1.00 40.16
C ASP A 165 -9.12 -0.83 39.70
N ALA A 166 -9.69 0.36 39.89
CA ALA A 166 -11.03 0.70 39.43
C ALA A 166 -11.13 0.80 37.90
N ILE A 167 -10.13 1.39 37.24
CA ILE A 167 -10.06 1.49 35.78
C ILE A 167 -9.83 0.10 35.17
N PHE A 168 -8.90 -0.67 35.75
CA PHE A 168 -8.61 -2.03 35.31
C PHE A 168 -9.84 -2.93 35.42
N LYS A 169 -10.55 -2.89 36.55
CA LYS A 169 -11.76 -3.69 36.76
C LYS A 169 -12.85 -3.37 35.75
N ARG A 170 -13.06 -2.08 35.47
CA ARG A 170 -14.05 -1.64 34.47
C ARG A 170 -13.72 -2.15 33.06
N TRP A 171 -12.44 -2.06 32.68
CA TRP A 171 -11.96 -2.61 31.40
C TRP A 171 -12.12 -4.14 31.36
N TRP A 172 -11.74 -4.84 32.43
CA TRP A 172 -11.84 -6.29 32.54
C TRP A 172 -13.27 -6.80 32.44
N ASP A 173 -14.21 -6.17 33.16
CA ASP A 173 -15.64 -6.52 33.11
C ASP A 173 -16.21 -6.33 31.69
N GLN A 174 -15.75 -5.31 30.97
CA GLN A 174 -16.16 -5.05 29.59
C GLN A 174 -15.54 -6.07 28.62
N PHE A 175 -14.25 -6.35 28.76
CA PHE A 175 -13.52 -7.34 27.97
C PHE A 175 -14.12 -8.75 28.11
N VAL A 176 -14.40 -9.19 29.34
CA VAL A 176 -15.04 -10.48 29.63
C VAL A 176 -16.40 -10.59 28.94
N LYS A 177 -17.19 -9.52 28.98
CA LYS A 177 -18.52 -9.46 28.36
C LYS A 177 -18.45 -9.49 26.83
N GLU A 178 -17.48 -8.80 26.23
CA GLU A 178 -17.27 -8.76 24.78
C GLU A 178 -16.73 -10.09 24.24
N GLN A 179 -15.82 -10.73 24.97
CA GLN A 179 -15.18 -11.98 24.59
C GLN A 179 -15.95 -13.23 25.02
N ASN A 180 -17.12 -13.05 25.66
CA ASN A 180 -17.99 -14.13 26.12
C ASN A 180 -17.24 -15.17 27.00
N ILE A 181 -16.31 -14.67 27.82
CA ILE A 181 -15.46 -15.49 28.70
C ILE A 181 -16.30 -15.93 29.90
N ASP A 182 -16.39 -17.24 30.11
CA ASP A 182 -17.04 -17.82 31.29
C ASP A 182 -16.17 -17.58 32.53
N VAL A 183 -16.60 -16.66 33.40
CA VAL A 183 -15.87 -16.21 34.60
C VAL A 183 -15.88 -17.27 35.73
N SER A 184 -16.44 -18.46 35.49
CA SER A 184 -16.36 -19.58 36.45
C SER A 184 -14.98 -20.26 36.48
N LEU A 185 -14.04 -19.86 35.63
CA LEU A 185 -12.66 -20.30 35.69
C LEU A 185 -11.94 -19.59 36.83
N GLU A 186 -11.57 -20.35 37.88
CA GLU A 186 -10.68 -19.87 38.91
C GLU A 186 -9.40 -19.33 38.28
N PRO A 187 -8.96 -18.10 38.63
CA PRO A 187 -7.75 -17.53 38.08
C PRO A 187 -6.56 -18.41 38.49
N VAL A 188 -5.98 -19.11 37.51
CA VAL A 188 -4.82 -20.01 37.69
C VAL A 188 -3.63 -19.27 38.34
N HIS A 189 -3.58 -17.93 38.22
CA HIS A 189 -2.58 -17.08 38.87
C HIS A 189 -3.20 -15.84 39.53
N ALA A 190 -4.18 -16.04 40.42
CA ALA A 190 -4.69 -14.95 41.25
C ALA A 190 -3.55 -14.30 42.06
N GLY A 191 -3.23 -13.04 41.76
CA GLY A 191 -2.34 -12.21 42.58
C GLY A 191 -0.87 -12.13 42.15
N LYS A 192 -0.48 -12.71 41.00
CA LYS A 192 0.87 -12.53 40.45
C LYS A 192 0.88 -11.49 39.34
N THR A 193 1.85 -10.58 39.37
CA THR A 193 2.08 -9.61 38.28
C THR A 193 2.77 -10.31 37.11
N GLY A 194 2.59 -9.80 35.88
CA GLY A 194 3.21 -10.38 34.68
C GLY A 194 4.74 -10.55 34.79
N LYS A 195 5.40 -9.69 35.56
CA LYS A 195 6.84 -9.81 35.85
C LYS A 195 7.17 -11.05 36.70
N GLN A 196 6.33 -11.37 37.69
CA GLN A 196 6.52 -12.54 38.56
C GLN A 196 6.24 -13.85 37.82
N ILE A 197 5.31 -13.84 36.87
CA ILE A 197 5.03 -15.00 36.02
C ILE A 197 6.23 -15.29 35.11
N PHE A 198 6.87 -14.25 34.58
CA PHE A 198 8.04 -14.38 33.71
C PHE A 198 9.28 -14.84 34.48
N GLU A 199 9.54 -14.29 35.66
CA GLU A 199 10.66 -14.69 36.52
C GLU A 199 10.53 -16.12 37.08
N GLU A 200 9.30 -16.62 37.30
CA GLU A 200 9.08 -18.02 37.68
C GLU A 200 9.18 -18.98 36.49
N GLY A 201 8.78 -18.56 35.28
CA GLY A 201 8.92 -19.37 34.07
C GLY A 201 10.37 -19.60 33.66
N ASP A 202 11.25 -18.59 33.79
CA ASP A 202 12.69 -18.74 33.55
C ASP A 202 13.39 -19.61 34.61
N ALA A 203 12.83 -19.73 35.83
CA ALA A 203 13.42 -20.53 36.90
C ALA A 203 13.14 -22.04 36.76
N GLU A 204 12.02 -22.43 36.13
CA GLU A 204 11.69 -23.85 35.92
C GLU A 204 12.53 -24.49 34.81
N ASP A 205 13.05 -23.71 33.85
CA ASP A 205 13.91 -24.20 32.76
C ASP A 205 15.39 -24.38 33.17
N GLU A 206 15.84 -23.81 34.29
CA GLU A 206 17.22 -23.99 34.78
C GLU A 206 17.41 -25.25 35.65
N ASP A 207 16.35 -25.83 36.24
CA ASP A 207 16.43 -27.01 37.11
C ASP A 207 16.23 -28.36 36.38
N GLU A 208 15.88 -28.37 35.09
CA GLU A 208 15.86 -29.60 34.26
C GLU A 208 17.18 -29.86 33.49
N ALA A 209 18.16 -28.96 33.63
CA ALA A 209 19.46 -29.04 32.95
C ALA A 209 20.67 -29.32 33.89
N ALA A 210 20.46 -30.02 35.01
CA ALA A 210 21.53 -30.45 35.93
C ALA A 210 21.53 -31.97 36.21
#